data_AF-A0A563VSM3-F1
#
_entry.id   AF-A0A563VSM3-F1
#
_cell.length_a   1.000
_cell.length_b   1.000
_cell.length_c   1.000
_cell.angle_alpha   90.00
_cell.angle_beta   90.00
_cell.angle_gamma   90.00
#
_symmetry.space_group_name_H-M   'P 1'
#
loop_
_entity.id
_entity.type
_entity.pdbx_description
1 polymer ?
#
loop_
_entity_poly.entity_id
_entity_poly.type
_entity_poly.pdbx_seq_one_letter_code
_entity_poly.pdbx_strand_id
1 'polypeptide(L)'
;MESPLNCTSANLEKEVLARFQTLTGNFLGKSRVFREPWGNSTVLCVDFNSFPYLFPLTREQTHVLRLAIKQLGLANSVIFRANNKVLGWKKLEH
;
A
#
# COMPACT_ATOMS: atom_id res chain seq x y z
N MET A 1 28.43 -20.89 -6.02
CA MET A 1 27.23 -21.07 -6.86
C MET A 1 26.25 -20.01 -6.44
N GLU A 2 26.26 -18.88 -7.13
CA GLU A 2 25.29 -17.80 -6.91
C GLU A 2 24.07 -18.18 -7.73
N SER A 3 22.97 -18.55 -7.06
CA SER A 3 21.70 -18.80 -7.75
C SER A 3 21.35 -17.57 -8.57
N PRO A 4 20.90 -17.72 -9.83
CA PRO A 4 20.43 -16.58 -10.61
C PRO A 4 19.32 -15.92 -9.79
N LEU A 5 19.55 -14.66 -9.40
CA LEU A 5 18.56 -13.83 -8.72
C LEU A 5 17.28 -13.95 -9.55
N ASN A 6 16.29 -14.67 -9.02
CA ASN A 6 15.00 -14.87 -9.65
C ASN A 6 14.22 -13.56 -9.49
N CYS A 7 14.74 -12.50 -10.10
CA CYS A 7 14.24 -11.13 -10.10
C CYS A 7 13.08 -11.05 -11.09
N THR A 8 12.01 -11.79 -10.81
CA THR A 8 10.74 -11.58 -11.48
C THR A 8 10.09 -10.30 -10.94
N SER A 9 9.26 -9.66 -11.77
CA SER A 9 8.47 -8.49 -11.35
C SER A 9 7.66 -8.77 -10.07
N ALA A 10 7.20 -10.01 -9.89
CA ALA A 10 6.48 -10.47 -8.70
C ALA A 10 7.35 -10.46 -7.42
N ASN A 11 8.63 -10.80 -7.52
CA ASN A 11 9.55 -10.75 -6.37
C ASN A 11 9.88 -9.30 -5.97
N LEU A 12 10.07 -8.42 -6.95
CA LEU A 12 10.23 -6.99 -6.71
C LEU A 12 8.98 -6.38 -6.07
N GLU A 13 7.79 -6.72 -6.56
CA GLU A 13 6.54 -6.22 -5.99
C GLU A 13 6.37 -6.66 -4.52
N LYS A 14 6.65 -7.93 -4.22
CA LYS A 14 6.65 -8.44 -2.84
C LYS A 14 7.64 -7.68 -1.95
N GLU A 15 8.86 -7.46 -2.42
CA GLU A 15 9.90 -6.77 -1.65
C GLU A 15 9.51 -5.31 -1.37
N VAL A 16 9.00 -4.59 -2.38
CA VAL A 16 8.59 -3.19 -2.23
C VAL A 16 7.38 -3.08 -1.29
N LEU A 17 6.41 -4.00 -1.38
CA LEU A 17 5.27 -4.03 -0.46
C LEU A 17 5.70 -4.39 0.98
N ALA A 18 6.66 -5.30 1.15
CA ALA A 18 7.21 -5.62 2.45
C ALA A 18 7.93 -4.41 3.06
N ARG A 19 8.74 -3.69 2.27
CA ARG A 19 9.36 -2.43 2.71
C ARG A 19 8.33 -1.37 3.08
N PHE A 20 7.25 -1.26 2.29
CA PHE A 20 6.16 -0.36 2.60
C PHE A 20 5.49 -0.71 3.93
N GLN A 21 5.22 -1.99 4.18
CA GLN A 21 4.69 -2.47 5.45
C GLN A 21 5.66 -2.20 6.61
N THR A 22 6.97 -2.34 6.42
CA THR A 22 7.95 -1.97 7.46
C THR A 22 7.92 -0.47 7.77
N LEU A 23 7.86 0.40 6.75
CA LEU A 23 7.78 1.86 6.92
C LEU A 23 6.46 2.31 7.57
N THR A 24 5.40 1.53 7.39
CA THR A 24 4.04 1.83 7.89
C THR A 24 3.61 0.91 9.04
N GLY A 25 4.55 0.12 9.60
CA GLY A 25 4.27 -1.08 10.40
C GLY A 25 3.52 -0.86 11.70
N ASN A 26 3.61 0.34 12.27
CA ASN A 26 2.84 0.71 13.46
C ASN A 26 1.37 1.02 13.15
N PHE A 27 1.04 1.20 11.87
CA PHE A 27 -0.19 1.86 11.46
C PHE A 27 -1.08 0.98 10.61
N LEU A 28 -0.49 0.24 9.67
CA LEU A 28 -1.22 -0.68 8.82
C LEU A 28 -1.42 -2.05 9.49
N GLY A 29 -0.73 -2.36 10.58
CA GLY A 29 -0.93 -3.62 11.31
C GLY A 29 -0.89 -4.84 10.37
N LYS A 30 -1.86 -5.76 10.48
CA LYS A 30 -2.01 -6.89 9.53
C LYS A 30 -2.97 -6.57 8.36
N SER A 31 -3.12 -5.30 8.00
CA SER A 31 -3.91 -4.91 6.82
C SER A 31 -3.26 -5.43 5.55
N ARG A 32 -4.08 -5.85 4.59
CA ARG A 32 -3.58 -6.35 3.32
C ARG A 32 -3.28 -5.17 2.41
N VAL A 33 -2.04 -5.09 1.93
CA VAL A 33 -1.61 -4.03 1.01
C VAL A 33 -1.24 -4.66 -0.33
N PHE A 34 -1.78 -4.11 -1.41
CA PHE A 34 -1.49 -4.58 -2.77
C PHE A 34 -1.70 -3.45 -3.77
N ARG A 35 -1.10 -3.59 -4.96
CA ARG A 35 -1.33 -2.68 -6.07
C ARG A 35 -2.45 -3.23 -6.96
N GLU A 36 -3.28 -2.34 -7.48
CA GLU A 36 -4.36 -2.71 -8.40
C GLU A 36 -4.39 -1.73 -9.58
N PRO A 37 -4.59 -2.21 -10.82
CA PRO A 37 -4.84 -1.33 -11.96
C PRO A 37 -6.22 -0.69 -11.82
N TRP A 38 -6.27 0.62 -12.02
CA TRP A 38 -7.50 1.40 -12.00
C TRP A 38 -7.56 2.28 -13.25
N GLY A 39 -8.18 1.76 -14.31
CA GLY A 39 -8.12 2.36 -15.64
C GLY A 39 -6.68 2.43 -16.14
N ASN A 40 -6.21 3.65 -16.45
CA ASN A 40 -4.85 3.91 -16.93
C ASN A 40 -3.83 4.20 -15.81
N SER A 41 -4.19 3.98 -14.55
CA SER A 41 -3.32 4.24 -13.40
C SER A 41 -3.16 3.01 -12.51
N THR A 42 -2.16 3.04 -11.63
CA THR A 42 -2.00 2.05 -10.57
C THR A 42 -2.26 2.71 -9.24
N VAL A 43 -3.15 2.10 -8.45
CA VAL A 43 -3.47 2.56 -7.11
C VAL A 43 -2.91 1.59 -6.08
N LEU A 44 -2.52 2.11 -4.92
CA LEU A 44 -2.22 1.28 -3.77
C LEU A 44 -3.53 1.03 -3.00
N CYS A 45 -3.94 -0.23 -2.91
CA CYS A 45 -5.07 -0.65 -2.10
C CYS A 45 -4.58 -1.06 -0.72
N VAL A 46 -5.16 -0.44 0.31
CA VAL A 46 -5.00 -0.80 1.71
C VAL A 46 -6.34 -1.36 2.19
N ASP A 47 -6.36 -2.65 2.46
CA ASP A 47 -7.55 -3.38 2.85
C ASP A 47 -7.52 -3.73 4.35
N PHE A 48 -8.45 -3.14 5.08
CA PHE A 48 -8.64 -3.27 6.52
C PHE A 48 -9.66 -4.35 6.89
N ASN A 49 -9.89 -5.38 6.05
CA ASN A 49 -10.95 -6.37 6.30
C ASN A 49 -10.85 -7.01 7.69
N SER A 50 -9.63 -7.22 8.19
CA SER A 50 -9.39 -7.77 9.53
C SER A 50 -9.51 -6.71 10.66
N PHE A 51 -9.35 -5.42 10.37
CA PHE A 51 -9.22 -4.36 11.36
C PHE A 51 -9.80 -3.00 10.89
N PRO A 52 -11.13 -2.91 10.64
CA PRO A 52 -11.75 -1.70 10.08
C PRO A 52 -11.62 -0.47 10.99
N TYR A 53 -11.44 -0.66 12.30
CA TYR A 53 -11.22 0.40 13.28
C TYR A 53 -9.87 1.12 13.12
N LEU A 54 -8.94 0.59 12.31
CA LEU A 54 -7.68 1.27 12.00
C LEU A 54 -7.84 2.37 10.95
N PHE A 55 -8.94 2.39 10.18
CA PHE A 55 -9.14 3.39 9.12
C PHE A 55 -9.16 4.87 9.59
N PRO A 56 -9.74 5.23 10.75
CA PRO A 56 -9.65 6.61 11.27
C PRO A 56 -8.21 7.00 11.63
N LEU A 57 -7.47 6.09 12.28
CA LEU A 57 -6.06 6.26 12.58
C LEU A 57 -5.31 6.45 11.25
N THR A 58 -5.46 5.46 10.36
CA THR A 58 -5.42 5.51 8.88
C THR A 58 -5.27 6.87 8.21
N ARG A 59 -6.36 7.60 8.37
CA ARG A 59 -6.62 8.88 7.76
C ARG A 59 -5.80 9.99 8.42
N GLU A 60 -5.64 9.96 9.74
CA GLU A 60 -4.87 10.97 10.48
C GLU A 60 -3.39 10.97 10.08
N GLN A 61 -2.79 9.79 9.86
CA GLN A 61 -1.40 9.68 9.41
C GLN A 61 -1.23 9.57 7.89
N THR A 62 -2.12 10.18 7.10
CA THR A 62 -1.99 10.14 5.63
C THR A 62 -0.62 10.66 5.16
N HIS A 63 0.02 11.55 5.93
CA HIS A 63 1.31 12.12 5.57
C HIS A 63 2.43 11.07 5.50
N VAL A 64 2.49 10.16 6.49
CA VAL A 64 3.50 9.08 6.54
C VAL A 64 3.26 8.09 5.39
N LEU A 65 2.00 7.74 5.14
CA LEU A 65 1.61 6.94 3.97
C LEU A 65 2.06 7.59 2.66
N ARG A 66 1.79 8.88 2.47
CA ARG A 66 2.20 9.59 1.27
C ARG A 66 3.71 9.55 1.06
N LEU A 67 4.49 9.80 2.11
CA LEU A 67 5.95 9.76 2.03
C LEU A 67 6.45 8.35 1.66
N ALA A 68 5.94 7.31 2.32
CA ALA A 68 6.34 5.93 2.03
C ALA A 68 5.96 5.52 0.61
N ILE A 69 4.76 5.87 0.14
CA ILE A 69 4.31 5.57 -1.23
C ILE A 69 5.19 6.29 -2.27
N LYS A 70 5.52 7.56 -2.03
CA LYS A 70 6.37 8.36 -2.92
C LYS A 70 7.81 7.84 -2.93
N GLN A 71 8.38 7.57 -1.76
CA GLN A 71 9.74 7.04 -1.61
C GLN A 71 9.93 5.70 -2.33
N LEU A 72 8.89 4.86 -2.32
CA LEU A 72 8.92 3.54 -2.94
C LEU A 72 8.39 3.51 -4.38
N GLY A 73 7.97 4.66 -4.94
CA GLY A 73 7.44 4.73 -6.31
C GLY A 73 6.21 3.85 -6.54
N LEU A 74 5.39 3.65 -5.50
CA LEU A 74 4.35 2.62 -5.49
C LEU A 74 3.10 3.00 -6.30
N ALA A 75 2.60 4.23 -6.14
CA ALA A 75 1.37 4.68 -6.78
C ALA A 75 1.23 6.21 -6.67
N ASN A 76 0.34 6.78 -7.50
CA ASN A 76 -0.05 8.19 -7.41
C ASN A 76 -1.35 8.39 -6.63
N SER A 77 -1.95 7.32 -6.13
CA SER A 77 -3.21 7.33 -5.39
C SER A 77 -3.30 6.12 -4.47
N VAL A 78 -3.97 6.31 -3.34
CA VAL A 78 -4.25 5.25 -2.36
C VAL A 78 -5.76 5.11 -2.17
N ILE A 79 -6.21 3.87 -2.05
CA ILE A 79 -7.61 3.54 -1.78
C ILE A 79 -7.66 2.71 -0.52
N PHE A 80 -8.60 3.07 0.35
CA PHE A 80 -8.85 2.38 1.61
C PHE A 80 -10.11 1.55 1.47
N ARG A 81 -10.00 0.25 1.74
CA ARG A 81 -11.11 -0.70 1.64
C ARG A 81 -11.29 -1.43 2.96
N ALA A 82 -12.52 -1.84 3.25
CA ALA A 82 -12.82 -2.82 4.29
C ALA A 82 -14.10 -3.56 3.90
N ASN A 83 -14.16 -4.87 4.10
CA ASN A 83 -15.33 -5.70 3.76
C ASN A 83 -15.80 -5.47 2.31
N ASN A 84 -14.87 -5.45 1.35
CA ASN A 84 -15.07 -5.17 -0.07
C ASN A 84 -15.63 -3.78 -0.41
N LYS A 85 -15.89 -2.90 0.56
CA LYS A 85 -16.36 -1.53 0.35
C LYS A 85 -15.20 -0.55 0.34
N VAL A 86 -15.26 0.43 -0.56
CA VAL A 86 -14.33 1.57 -0.56
C VAL A 86 -14.76 2.51 0.56
N LEU A 87 -13.87 2.71 1.54
CA LEU A 87 -14.08 3.64 2.66
C LEU A 87 -13.63 5.06 2.30
N GLY A 88 -12.67 5.18 1.39
CA GLY A 88 -12.16 6.46 0.92
C GLY A 88 -11.02 6.28 -0.07
N TRP A 89 -10.69 7.37 -0.76
CA TRP A 89 -9.58 7.43 -1.69
C TRP A 89 -8.85 8.75 -1.52
N LYS A 90 -7.55 8.77 -1.84
CA LYS A 90 -6.76 9.99 -1.80
C LYS A 90 -5.73 9.98 -2.91
N LYS A 91 -5.75 11.06 -3.71
CA LYS A 91 -4.70 11.34 -4.67
C LYS A 91 -3.46 11.81 -3.91
N LEU A 92 -2.30 11.28 -4.28
CA LEU A 92 -1.02 11.66 -3.71
C LEU A 92 -0.44 12.71 -4.65
N GLU A 93 -0.71 13.98 -4.36
CA GLU A 93 -0.18 15.08 -5.16
C GLU A 93 1.33 15.24 -4.94
N HIS A 94 1.99 15.82 -5.96
CA HIS A 94 3.45 15.92 -6.06
C HIS A 94 4.06 16.78 -4.95
#